data_AF-A0A4Y2L457-F1
#
_entry.id   AF-A0A4Y2L457-F1
#
_cell.length_a   1.000
_cell.length_b   1.000
_cell.length_c   1.000
_cell.angle_alpha   90.00
_cell.angle_beta   90.00
_cell.angle_gamma   90.00
#
_symmetry.space_group_name_H-M   'P 1'
#
loop_
_entity.id
_entity.type
_entity.pdbx_description
1 polymer ?
#
loop_
_entity_poly.entity_id
_entity_poly.type
_entity_poly.pdbx_seq_one_letter_code
_entity_poly.pdbx_strand_id
1 'polypeptide(L)'
;MDATSLNTKPEGQKVAILLHVIGEECLKIYNTFNEVSSASMNDILAKFEAYFVPQRNITYESQRLFLLVQREEQSVDDFITELRKQLRNCDYGSLNDSILVDQLVRGLRESRFRERLLRVPDLDIKKAVDMCRTAETSKLQAQVYFTEESEHALYSLYISCRA
;
A
#
# COMPACT_ATOMS: atom_id res chain seq x y z
N MET A 1 -21.78 4.05 -19.05
CA MET A 1 -22.86 5.01 -18.73
C MET A 1 -22.16 6.33 -18.46
N ASP A 2 -22.02 7.15 -19.50
CA ASP A 2 -21.21 8.36 -19.43
C ASP A 2 -21.98 9.49 -18.73
N ALA A 3 -21.28 10.22 -17.87
CA ALA A 3 -21.79 11.33 -17.05
C ALA A 3 -22.16 12.61 -17.85
N THR A 4 -22.32 12.48 -19.17
CA THR A 4 -22.50 13.62 -20.10
C THR A 4 -23.83 14.33 -19.91
N SER A 5 -24.87 13.64 -19.42
CA SER A 5 -26.20 14.19 -19.18
C SER A 5 -26.38 14.87 -17.80
N LEU A 6 -25.42 14.71 -16.89
CA LEU A 6 -25.39 15.44 -15.61
C LEU A 6 -24.71 16.79 -15.76
N ASN A 7 -23.69 16.90 -16.61
CA ASN A 7 -22.97 18.16 -16.86
C ASN A 7 -23.84 19.26 -17.49
N THR A 8 -24.89 18.88 -18.22
CA THR A 8 -25.80 19.81 -18.90
C THR A 8 -26.93 20.34 -18.01
N LYS A 9 -27.08 19.83 -16.79
CA LYS A 9 -28.14 20.28 -15.86
C LYS A 9 -27.76 21.60 -15.17
N PRO A 10 -28.74 22.40 -14.74
CA PRO A 10 -28.48 23.56 -13.89
C PRO A 10 -27.79 23.14 -12.58
N GLU A 11 -26.85 23.94 -12.08
CA GLU A 11 -26.07 23.63 -10.87
C GLU A 11 -26.97 23.29 -9.67
N GLY A 12 -28.07 24.02 -9.46
CA GLY A 12 -29.02 23.72 -8.39
C GLY A 12 -29.62 22.31 -8.47
N GLN A 13 -29.83 21.78 -9.68
CA GLN A 13 -30.32 20.42 -9.88
C GLN A 13 -29.22 19.37 -9.64
N LYS A 14 -27.97 19.69 -9.97
CA LYS A 14 -26.82 18.83 -9.64
C LYS A 14 -26.64 18.71 -8.13
N VAL A 15 -26.69 19.85 -7.42
CA VAL A 15 -26.60 19.90 -5.96
C VAL A 15 -27.74 19.12 -5.31
N ALA A 16 -28.98 19.29 -5.77
CA ALA A 16 -30.13 18.54 -5.25
C ALA A 16 -29.97 17.02 -5.44
N ILE A 17 -29.46 16.58 -6.61
CA ILE A 17 -29.19 15.17 -6.87
C ILE A 17 -28.06 14.65 -5.96
N LEU A 18 -26.98 15.41 -5.79
CA LEU A 18 -25.88 15.05 -4.88
C LEU A 18 -26.39 14.86 -3.45
N LEU A 19 -27.14 15.83 -2.94
CA LEU A 19 -27.70 15.80 -1.57
C LEU A 19 -28.70 14.65 -1.37
N HIS A 20 -29.41 14.26 -2.42
CA HIS A 20 -30.31 13.09 -2.36
C HIS A 20 -29.54 11.77 -2.31
N VAL A 21 -28.42 11.65 -3.03
CA VAL A 21 -27.64 10.40 -3.14
C VAL A 21 -26.66 10.23 -1.97
N ILE A 22 -26.17 11.31 -1.39
CA ILE A 22 -25.09 11.27 -0.38
C ILE A 22 -25.53 10.72 0.98
N GLY A 23 -26.84 10.66 1.23
CA GLY A 23 -27.43 10.07 2.44
C GLY A 23 -27.56 11.03 3.64
N GLU A 24 -28.33 10.60 4.65
CA GLU A 24 -28.70 11.43 5.81
C GLU A 24 -27.52 11.88 6.67
N GLU A 25 -26.51 11.03 6.87
CA GLU A 25 -25.33 11.38 7.68
C GLU A 25 -24.51 12.50 7.02
N CYS A 26 -24.33 12.45 5.71
CA CYS A 26 -23.65 13.50 4.97
C CYS A 26 -24.49 14.78 4.85
N LEU A 27 -25.83 14.68 4.84
CA LEU A 27 -26.74 15.83 4.93
C LEU A 27 -26.59 16.59 6.26
N LYS A 28 -26.40 15.89 7.38
CA LYS A 28 -26.11 16.54 8.67
C LYS A 28 -24.83 17.36 8.60
N ILE A 29 -23.78 16.80 8.00
CA ILE A 29 -22.49 17.48 7.79
C ILE A 29 -22.67 18.69 6.87
N TYR A 30 -23.40 18.53 5.75
CA TYR A 30 -23.70 19.62 4.82
C TYR A 30 -24.34 20.83 5.51
N ASN A 31 -25.29 20.59 6.42
CA ASN A 31 -25.97 21.65 7.17
C ASN A 31 -25.05 22.39 8.16
N THR A 32 -23.85 21.86 8.45
CA THR A 32 -22.84 22.57 9.25
C THR A 32 -21.97 23.51 8.44
N PHE A 33 -22.00 23.42 7.11
CA PHE A 33 -21.26 24.32 6.23
C PHE A 33 -21.95 25.68 6.20
N ASN A 34 -21.26 26.72 6.66
CA ASN A 34 -21.73 28.10 6.49
C ASN A 34 -21.71 28.46 4.98
N GLU A 35 -22.72 29.21 4.53
CA GLU A 35 -22.83 29.79 3.18
C GLU A 35 -22.76 28.75 2.04
N VAL A 36 -23.83 27.99 1.83
CA VAL A 36 -23.93 26.99 0.75
C VAL A 36 -25.05 27.26 -0.26
N SER A 37 -25.83 28.31 -0.05
CA SER A 37 -27.03 28.65 -0.83
C SER A 37 -26.74 29.05 -2.29
N SER A 38 -25.49 29.36 -2.64
CA SER A 38 -25.04 29.69 -4.00
C SER A 38 -23.79 28.90 -4.46
N ALA A 39 -23.38 27.88 -3.70
CA ALA A 39 -22.17 27.12 -3.98
C ALA A 39 -22.40 26.13 -5.15
N SER A 40 -21.40 25.99 -6.03
CA SER A 40 -21.45 24.98 -7.09
C SER A 40 -21.33 23.56 -6.52
N MET A 41 -21.67 22.54 -7.30
CA MET A 41 -21.45 21.15 -6.90
C MET A 41 -19.99 20.89 -6.51
N ASN A 42 -19.03 21.50 -7.22
CA ASN A 42 -17.60 21.33 -6.94
C ASN A 42 -17.19 21.98 -5.61
N ASP A 43 -17.76 23.14 -5.27
CA ASP A 43 -17.48 23.81 -3.99
C ASP A 43 -17.99 22.97 -2.81
N ILE A 44 -19.15 22.33 -2.98
CA ILE A 44 -19.73 21.44 -1.97
C ILE A 44 -18.86 20.19 -1.81
N LEU A 45 -18.41 19.58 -2.91
CA LEU A 45 -17.48 18.45 -2.87
C LEU A 45 -16.16 18.84 -2.21
N ALA A 46 -15.62 20.02 -2.51
CA ALA A 46 -14.41 20.53 -1.87
C ALA A 46 -14.60 20.76 -0.36
N LYS A 47 -15.77 21.25 0.08
CA LYS A 47 -16.09 21.37 1.52
C LYS A 47 -16.21 20.00 2.20
N PHE A 48 -16.80 19.00 1.53
CA PHE A 48 -16.83 17.63 2.05
C PHE A 48 -15.44 17.03 2.14
N GLU A 49 -14.63 17.20 1.09
CA GLU A 49 -13.23 16.78 1.10
C GLU A 49 -12.49 17.47 2.26
N ALA A 50 -12.63 18.79 2.41
CA ALA A 50 -12.06 19.54 3.51
C ALA A 50 -12.67 19.23 4.89
N TYR A 51 -13.82 18.57 5.00
CA TYR A 51 -14.39 18.12 6.27
C TYR A 51 -13.85 16.74 6.68
N PHE A 52 -13.68 15.85 5.70
CA PHE A 52 -13.18 14.49 5.94
C PHE A 52 -11.64 14.43 5.97
N VAL A 53 -10.93 15.28 5.22
CA VAL A 53 -9.46 15.33 5.17
C VAL A 53 -8.83 15.70 6.53
N PRO A 54 -9.34 16.67 7.32
CA PRO A 54 -8.81 16.99 8.65
C PRO A 54 -8.91 15.85 9.67
N GLN A 55 -9.79 14.86 9.45
CA GLN A 55 -9.83 13.68 10.32
C GLN A 55 -8.68 12.70 10.06
N ARG A 56 -7.98 12.81 8.92
CA ARG A 56 -6.79 12.01 8.65
C ARG A 56 -5.62 12.63 9.39
N ASN A 57 -5.35 12.12 10.60
CA ASN A 57 -4.16 12.50 11.36
C ASN A 57 -2.90 11.99 10.65
N ILE A 58 -2.31 12.84 9.79
CA ILE A 58 -1.12 12.52 8.99
C ILE A 58 0.01 12.02 9.88
N THR A 59 0.21 12.64 11.05
CA THR A 59 1.23 12.19 12.01
C THR A 59 1.00 10.76 12.44
N TYR A 60 -0.25 10.38 12.76
CA TYR A 60 -0.60 9.01 13.11
C TYR A 60 -0.37 8.04 11.94
N GLU A 61 -0.75 8.42 10.71
CA GLU A 61 -0.54 7.61 9.51
C GLU A 61 0.95 7.37 9.22
N SER A 62 1.78 8.40 9.38
CA SER A 62 3.23 8.34 9.29
C SER A 62 3.84 7.45 10.36
N GLN A 63 3.39 7.56 11.62
CA GLN A 63 3.85 6.67 12.69
C GLN A 63 3.45 5.22 12.40
N ARG A 64 2.23 4.99 11.90
CA ARG A 64 1.77 3.64 11.54
C ARG A 64 2.60 3.04 10.41
N LEU A 65 2.99 3.83 9.41
CA LEU A 65 3.94 3.41 8.37
C LEU A 65 5.26 2.94 8.99
N PHE A 66 5.81 3.70 9.94
CA PHE A 66 7.05 3.35 10.66
C PHE A 66 6.88 2.27 11.74
N LEU A 67 5.71 1.66 11.87
CA LEU A 67 5.53 0.45 12.69
C LEU A 67 5.39 -0.81 11.83
N LEU A 68 5.22 -0.68 10.50
CA LEU A 68 5.10 -1.82 9.61
C LEU A 68 6.42 -2.60 9.55
N VAL A 69 6.33 -3.89 9.80
CA VAL A 69 7.41 -4.87 9.63
C VAL A 69 6.84 -6.09 8.92
N GLN A 70 7.66 -6.76 8.12
CA GLN A 70 7.27 -7.96 7.40
C GLN A 70 6.90 -9.05 8.43
N ARG A 71 5.67 -9.56 8.33
CA ARG A 71 5.17 -10.64 9.19
C ARG A 71 5.84 -11.97 8.85
N GLU A 72 5.70 -12.94 9.74
CA GLU A 72 6.00 -14.35 9.43
C GLU A 72 5.18 -14.80 8.21
N GLU A 73 5.82 -15.51 7.29
CA GLU A 73 5.21 -16.04 6.05
C GLU A 73 4.64 -15.00 5.08
N GLN A 74 4.74 -13.70 5.39
CA GLN A 74 4.34 -12.65 4.45
C GLN A 74 5.38 -12.55 3.33
N SER A 75 4.92 -12.69 2.08
CA SER A 75 5.78 -12.48 0.91
C SER A 75 6.29 -11.05 0.86
N VAL A 76 7.43 -10.85 0.21
CA VAL A 76 7.98 -9.51 -0.04
C VAL A 76 6.96 -8.63 -0.79
N ASP A 77 6.27 -9.18 -1.78
CA ASP A 77 5.31 -8.44 -2.61
C ASP A 77 4.07 -7.99 -1.82
N ASP A 78 3.58 -8.84 -0.91
CA ASP A 78 2.48 -8.47 -0.01
C ASP A 78 2.91 -7.36 0.95
N PHE A 79 4.14 -7.43 1.45
CA PHE A 79 4.69 -6.41 2.34
C PHE A 79 4.83 -5.07 1.62
N ILE A 80 5.39 -5.03 0.40
CA ILE A 80 5.46 -3.81 -0.42
C ILE A 80 4.06 -3.25 -0.69
N THR A 81 3.08 -4.11 -0.96
CA THR A 81 1.70 -3.70 -1.21
C THR A 81 1.08 -3.05 0.03
N GLU A 82 1.34 -3.59 1.22
CA GLU A 82 0.93 -3.02 2.50
C GLU A 82 1.59 -1.66 2.76
N LEU A 83 2.91 -1.54 2.52
CA LEU A 83 3.63 -0.27 2.62
C LEU A 83 3.04 0.78 1.68
N ARG A 84 2.82 0.45 0.40
CA ARG A 84 2.20 1.37 -0.58
C ARG A 84 0.79 1.79 -0.17
N LYS A 85 0.02 0.86 0.40
CA LYS A 85 -1.33 1.17 0.89
C LYS A 85 -1.29 2.19 2.03
N GLN A 86 -0.38 2.00 2.98
CA GLN A 86 -0.22 2.90 4.11
C GLN A 86 0.35 4.26 3.68
N LEU A 87 1.29 4.27 2.73
CA LEU A 87 1.92 5.48 2.23
C LEU A 87 0.93 6.45 1.57
N ARG A 88 -0.12 5.95 0.89
CA ARG A 88 -1.20 6.80 0.33
C ARG A 88 -1.96 7.62 1.38
N ASN A 89 -1.95 7.15 2.63
CA ASN A 89 -2.57 7.87 3.73
C ASN A 89 -1.64 8.93 4.34
N CYS A 90 -0.36 8.91 3.98
CA CYS A 90 0.63 9.87 4.40
C CYS A 90 0.68 11.05 3.41
N ASP A 91 1.39 12.12 3.79
CA ASP A 91 1.57 13.32 2.96
C ASP A 91 3.06 13.61 2.73
N TYR A 92 3.72 12.69 2.01
CA TYR A 92 5.15 12.80 1.68
C TYR A 92 5.42 13.34 0.26
N GLY A 93 4.38 13.52 -0.56
CA GLY A 93 4.48 14.08 -1.90
C GLY A 93 5.54 13.39 -2.77
N SER A 94 6.53 14.15 -3.23
CA SER A 94 7.63 13.65 -4.07
C SER A 94 8.58 12.68 -3.36
N LEU A 95 8.55 12.61 -2.04
CA LEU A 95 9.41 11.73 -1.23
C LEU A 95 8.82 10.32 -1.04
N ASN A 96 7.66 10.03 -1.62
CA ASN A 96 7.01 8.73 -1.47
C ASN A 96 7.94 7.55 -1.80
N ASP A 97 8.67 7.62 -2.91
CA ASP A 97 9.54 6.51 -3.31
C ASP A 97 10.75 6.33 -2.38
N SER A 98 11.36 7.42 -1.92
CA SER A 98 12.49 7.34 -0.98
C SER A 98 12.06 6.79 0.38
N ILE A 99 10.93 7.27 0.90
CA ILE A 99 10.35 6.77 2.16
C ILE A 99 9.95 5.29 2.03
N LEU A 100 9.42 4.88 0.88
CA LEU A 100 9.07 3.49 0.63
C LEU A 100 10.31 2.58 0.64
N VAL A 101 11.42 3.02 0.03
CA VAL A 101 12.69 2.27 0.06
C VAL A 101 13.22 2.17 1.49
N ASP A 102 13.30 3.29 2.22
CA ASP A 102 13.78 3.31 3.60
C ASP A 102 12.97 2.37 4.49
N GLN A 103 11.64 2.42 4.35
CA GLN A 103 10.73 1.62 5.14
C GLN A 103 10.75 0.14 4.74
N LEU A 104 10.94 -0.16 3.45
CA LEU A 104 11.16 -1.53 2.98
C LEU A 104 12.43 -2.11 3.61
N VAL A 105 13.56 -1.40 3.48
CA VAL A 105 14.85 -1.84 4.06
C VAL A 105 14.73 -2.03 5.57
N ARG A 106 14.11 -1.09 6.29
CA ARG A 106 13.96 -1.20 7.75
C ARG A 106 13.02 -2.33 8.16
N GLY A 107 11.90 -2.47 7.45
CA GLY A 107 10.81 -3.37 7.81
C GLY A 107 10.98 -4.82 7.40
N LEU A 108 11.93 -5.14 6.49
CA LEU A 108 12.24 -6.53 6.13
C LEU A 108 12.65 -7.36 7.35
N ARG A 109 12.11 -8.58 7.45
CA ARG A 109 12.39 -9.50 8.56
C ARG A 109 13.80 -10.08 8.48
N GLU A 110 14.25 -10.43 7.27
CA GLU A 110 15.55 -11.07 7.07
C GLU A 110 16.70 -10.06 7.08
N SER A 111 17.54 -10.13 8.12
CA SER A 111 18.71 -9.25 8.27
C SER A 111 19.67 -9.31 7.08
N ARG A 112 19.85 -10.49 6.47
CA ARG A 112 20.71 -10.68 5.29
C ARG A 112 20.20 -9.90 4.08
N PHE A 113 18.89 -9.75 3.91
CA PHE A 113 18.33 -8.95 2.81
C PHE A 113 18.56 -7.47 3.04
N ARG A 114 18.36 -7.01 4.28
CA ARG A 114 18.67 -5.63 4.67
C ARG A 114 20.13 -5.29 4.41
N GLU A 115 21.05 -6.16 4.83
CA GLU A 115 22.49 -5.96 4.61
C GLU A 115 22.84 -5.87 3.11
N ARG A 116 22.25 -6.73 2.27
CA ARG A 116 22.48 -6.69 0.81
C ARG A 116 21.95 -5.41 0.17
N LEU A 117 20.77 -4.94 0.59
CA LEU A 117 20.19 -3.68 0.10
C LEU A 117 21.05 -2.48 0.48
N LEU A 118 21.56 -2.44 1.73
CA LEU A 118 22.42 -1.36 2.23
C LEU A 118 23.78 -1.25 1.52
N ARG A 119 24.20 -2.26 0.76
CA ARG A 119 25.42 -2.23 -0.06
C ARG A 119 25.23 -1.52 -1.39
N VAL A 120 23.99 -1.26 -1.81
CA VAL A 120 23.69 -0.66 -3.10
C VAL A 120 23.64 0.86 -2.94
N PRO A 121 24.58 1.62 -3.54
CA PRO A 121 24.47 3.08 -3.58
C PRO A 121 23.27 3.49 -4.44
N ASP A 122 22.63 4.59 -4.06
CA ASP A 122 21.47 5.15 -4.77
C ASP A 122 20.40 4.09 -5.07
N LEU A 123 20.01 3.38 -4.01
CA LEU A 123 18.98 2.35 -4.05
C LEU A 123 17.62 3.00 -4.33
N ASP A 124 17.08 2.73 -5.52
CA ASP A 124 15.72 3.11 -5.88
C ASP A 124 14.73 1.96 -5.62
N ILE A 125 13.44 2.28 -5.69
CA ILE A 125 12.37 1.31 -5.41
C ILE A 125 12.38 0.13 -6.38
N LYS A 126 12.75 0.33 -7.66
CA LYS A 126 12.75 -0.76 -8.64
C LYS A 126 13.86 -1.75 -8.31
N LYS A 127 15.08 -1.27 -8.08
CA LYS A 127 16.23 -2.08 -7.65
C LYS A 127 15.92 -2.83 -6.36
N ALA A 128 15.35 -2.15 -5.36
CA ALA A 128 15.03 -2.77 -4.08
C ALA A 128 14.03 -3.93 -4.22
N VAL A 129 12.96 -3.71 -4.99
CA VAL A 129 11.94 -4.74 -5.26
C VAL A 129 12.53 -5.93 -6.01
N ASP A 130 13.30 -5.68 -7.08
CA ASP A 130 13.91 -6.74 -7.88
C ASP A 130 14.90 -7.58 -7.06
N MET A 131 15.70 -6.94 -6.22
CA MET A 131 16.62 -7.63 -5.31
C MET A 131 15.88 -8.50 -4.30
N CYS A 132 14.80 -8.00 -3.70
CA CYS A 132 14.03 -8.77 -2.72
C CYS A 132 13.33 -9.97 -3.37
N ARG A 133 12.70 -9.79 -4.54
CA ARG A 133 12.08 -10.89 -5.30
C ARG A 133 13.08 -11.96 -5.73
N THR A 134 14.24 -11.52 -6.23
CA THR A 134 15.32 -12.43 -6.60
C THR A 134 15.78 -13.24 -5.39
N ALA A 135 15.94 -12.59 -4.24
CA ALA A 135 16.39 -13.26 -3.02
C ALA A 135 15.36 -14.26 -2.49
N GLU A 136 14.07 -13.91 -2.50
CA GLU A 136 12.97 -14.81 -2.12
C GLU A 136 12.91 -16.03 -3.05
N THR A 137 12.99 -15.81 -4.37
CA THR A 137 13.01 -16.88 -5.37
C THR A 137 14.23 -17.79 -5.21
N SER A 138 15.44 -17.22 -5.07
CA SER A 138 16.66 -18.01 -4.87
C SER A 138 16.61 -18.83 -3.59
N LYS A 139 15.99 -18.31 -2.53
CA LYS A 139 15.83 -19.04 -1.27
C LYS A 139 14.90 -20.25 -1.45
N LEU A 140 13.76 -20.07 -2.12
CA LEU A 140 12.84 -21.17 -2.43
C LEU A 140 13.51 -22.23 -3.31
N GLN A 141 14.21 -21.81 -4.36
CA GLN A 141 14.94 -22.73 -5.25
C GLN A 141 16.04 -23.50 -4.51
N ALA A 142 16.81 -22.83 -3.65
CA ALA A 142 17.84 -23.49 -2.85
C ALA A 142 17.23 -24.50 -1.86
N GLN A 143 16.10 -24.16 -1.22
CA GLN A 143 15.39 -25.09 -0.34
C GLN A 143 14.99 -26.36 -1.08
N VAL A 144 14.32 -26.22 -2.24
CA VAL A 144 13.92 -27.36 -3.08
C VAL A 144 15.12 -28.24 -3.42
N TYR A 145 16.20 -27.64 -3.91
CA TYR A 145 17.42 -28.35 -4.29
C TYR A 145 18.01 -29.17 -3.12
N PHE A 146 18.11 -28.59 -1.92
CA PHE A 146 18.65 -29.30 -0.76
C PHE A 146 17.72 -30.42 -0.25
N THR A 147 16.39 -30.27 -0.37
CA THR A 147 15.46 -31.37 -0.09
C THR A 147 15.65 -32.53 -1.05
N GLU A 148 15.72 -32.24 -2.35
CA GLU A 148 15.92 -33.27 -3.39
C GLU A 148 17.25 -34.02 -3.21
N GLU A 149 18.34 -33.32 -2.90
CA GLU A 149 19.64 -33.95 -2.58
C GLU A 149 19.54 -34.87 -1.36
N SER A 150 18.85 -34.44 -0.32
CA SER A 150 18.69 -35.20 0.93
C SER A 150 17.86 -36.48 0.71
N GLU A 151 16.77 -36.38 -0.05
CA GLU A 151 15.94 -37.53 -0.41
C GLU A 151 16.71 -38.55 -1.26
N HIS A 152 17.48 -38.07 -2.24
CA HIS A 152 18.31 -38.93 -3.08
C HIS A 152 19.39 -39.66 -2.27
N ALA A 153 20.03 -38.98 -1.31
CA ALA A 153 21.00 -39.58 -0.41
C ALA A 153 20.38 -40.66 0.48
N LEU A 154 19.19 -40.41 1.05
CA LEU A 154 18.45 -41.38 1.87
C LEU A 154 18.03 -42.61 1.06
N TYR A 155 17.56 -42.42 -0.18
CA TYR A 155 17.14 -43.52 -1.05
C TYR A 155 18.34 -44.40 -1.45
N SER A 156 19.48 -43.77 -1.75
CA SER A 156 20.74 -44.48 -2.06
C SER A 156 21.21 -45.31 -0.87
N LEU A 157 21.16 -44.75 0.35
CA LEU A 157 21.52 -45.46 1.58
C LEU A 157 20.57 -46.64 1.83
N TYR A 158 19.26 -46.43 1.67
CA TYR A 158 18.24 -47.47 1.84
C TYR A 158 18.47 -48.67 0.90
N ILE A 159 18.78 -48.43 -0.37
CA ILE A 159 19.10 -49.51 -1.33
C ILE A 159 20.35 -50.26 -0.88
N SER A 160 21.40 -49.53 -0.45
CA SER A 160 22.66 -50.15 -0.01
C SER A 160 22.54 -51.01 1.25
N CYS A 161 21.63 -50.67 2.18
CA CYS A 161 21.37 -51.45 3.39
C CYS A 161 20.51 -52.70 3.16
N ARG A 162 19.85 -52.82 2.00
CA ARG A 162 18.91 -53.91 1.70
C ARG A 162 19.46 -54.96 0.74
N ALA A 163 20.63 -54.70 0.16
CA ALA A 163 21.41 -55.63 -0.66
C ALA A 163 22.42 -56.39 0.22
#